data_AF-A0A6B2C7G7-F1
#
_entry.id   AF-A0A6B2C7G7-F1
#
_cell.length_a   1.000
_cell.length_b   1.000
_cell.length_c   1.000
_cell.angle_alpha   90.00
_cell.angle_beta   90.00
_cell.angle_gamma   90.00
#
_symmetry.space_group_name_H-M   'P 1'
#
loop_
_entity.id
_entity.type
_entity.pdbx_description
1 polymer ?
#
loop_
_entity_poly.entity_id
_entity_poly.type
_entity_poly.pdbx_seq_one_letter_code
_entity_poly.pdbx_strand_id
1 'polypeptide(L)' 'MPEDLSKNELDVLDYFLRNISVGEIIALKEIRLLYKIDDPAPILEKLLKKGLIERGEGCFNLSKNLRDLLKTRMKS' A
#
# COMPACT_ATOMS: atom_id res chain seq x y z
N MET A 1 14.56 3.42 -9.87
CA MET A 1 13.84 3.61 -8.59
C MET A 1 12.33 3.59 -8.91
N PRO A 2 11.33 3.56 -8.00
CA PRO A 2 9.92 3.57 -8.42
C PRO A 2 9.57 4.97 -8.96
N GLU A 3 10.01 5.25 -10.19
CA GLU A 3 10.12 6.60 -10.76
C GLU A 3 8.87 7.03 -11.55
N ASP A 4 7.75 6.33 -11.37
CA ASP A 4 6.44 6.83 -11.79
C ASP A 4 5.36 6.25 -10.87
N LEU A 5 5.28 6.80 -9.65
CA LEU A 5 4.07 6.70 -8.84
C LEU A 5 3.36 8.04 -8.92
N SER A 6 2.10 8.01 -9.35
CA SER A 6 1.21 9.15 -9.23
C SER A 6 1.02 9.55 -7.77
N LYS A 7 0.54 10.78 -7.53
CA LYS A 7 0.23 11.25 -6.18
C LYS A 7 -0.68 10.27 -5.41
N ASN A 8 -1.74 9.78 -6.05
CA ASN A 8 -2.66 8.84 -5.42
C ASN A 8 -2.00 7.49 -5.11
N GLU A 9 -1.07 7.01 -5.96
CA GLU A 9 -0.30 5.80 -5.68
C GLU A 9 0.66 6.00 -4.49
N LEU A 10 1.28 7.18 -4.37
CA LEU A 10 2.12 7.52 -3.24
C LEU A 10 1.33 7.61 -1.94
N ASP A 11 0.16 8.24 -1.96
CA ASP A 11 -0.74 8.36 -0.82
C ASP A 11 -1.18 6.97 -0.31
N VAL A 12 -1.57 6.07 -1.23
CA VAL A 12 -1.94 4.70 -0.89
C VAL A 12 -0.73 3.87 -0.44
N LEU A 13 0.45 4.08 -1.02
CA LEU A 13 1.66 3.41 -0.55
C LEU A 13 2.04 3.84 0.87
N ASP A 14 1.96 5.14 1.17
CA ASP A 14 2.19 5.68 2.53
C ASP A 14 1.21 5.09 3.55
N TYR A 15 -0.06 4.92 3.16
CA TYR A 15 -1.04 4.19 3.97
C TYR A 15 -0.57 2.77 4.33
N PHE A 16 -0.06 2.00 3.37
CA PHE A 16 0.45 0.65 3.64
C PHE A 16 1.79 0.63 4.39
N LEU A 17 2.64 1.64 4.22
CA LEU A 17 3.87 1.78 4.99
C LEU A 17 3.59 1.96 6.50
N ARG A 18 2.45 2.58 6.85
CA ARG A 18 2.03 2.79 8.25
C ARG A 18 1.30 1.58 8.83
N ASN A 19 0.44 0.94 8.04
CA ASN A 19 -0.47 -0.10 8.54
C ASN A 19 0.05 -1.53 8.32
N ILE A 20 0.98 -1.73 7.38
CA ILE A 20 1.65 -3.00 7.03
C ILE A 20 0.74 -4.10 6.49
N SER A 21 -0.40 -4.38 7.12
CA SER A 21 -1.39 -5.39 6.73
C SER A 21 -2.78 -4.90 7.07
N VAL A 22 -3.68 -4.89 6.07
CA VAL A 22 -5.04 -4.39 6.21
C VAL A 22 -6.01 -5.29 5.46
N GLY A 23 -7.15 -5.61 6.06
CA GLY A 23 -8.25 -6.31 5.37
C GLY A 23 -8.76 -5.52 4.17
N GLU A 24 -9.11 -6.20 3.06
CA GLU A 24 -9.44 -5.55 1.78
C GLU A 24 -10.59 -4.54 1.90
N ILE A 25 -11.66 -4.92 2.60
CA ILE A 25 -12.84 -4.07 2.79
C ILE A 25 -12.47 -2.79 3.56
N ILE A 26 -11.63 -2.94 4.59
CA ILE A 26 -11.17 -1.81 5.41
C ILE A 26 -10.25 -0.90 4.60
N ALA A 27 -9.28 -1.47 3.87
CA ALA A 27 -8.37 -0.72 3.02
C ALA A 27 -9.13 0.14 2.01
N LEU A 28 -10.10 -0.44 1.29
CA LEU A 28 -10.92 0.30 0.32
C LEU A 28 -11.69 1.45 0.98
N LYS A 29 -12.29 1.21 2.16
CA LYS A 29 -13.07 2.21 2.88
C LYS A 29 -12.20 3.35 3.41
N GLU A 30 -11.09 3.02 4.06
CA GLU A 30 -10.19 4.01 4.66
C GLU A 30 -9.50 4.84 3.59
N ILE A 31 -9.04 4.20 2.49
CA ILE A 31 -8.38 4.94 1.40
C ILE A 31 -9.34 5.98 0.80
N ARG A 32 -10.60 5.59 0.55
CA ARG A 32 -11.65 6.51 0.08
C ARG A 32 -11.82 7.70 1.02
N LEU A 33 -11.94 7.45 2.31
CA LEU A 33 -12.26 8.48 3.31
C LEU A 33 -11.10 9.43 3.59
N LEU A 34 -9.89 8.87 3.74
CA LEU A 34 -8.69 9.60 4.15
C LEU A 34 -8.05 10.38 3.00
N TYR A 35 -7.95 9.76 1.82
CA TYR A 35 -7.22 10.33 0.68
C TYR A 35 -8.14 10.89 -0.42
N LYS A 36 -9.47 10.85 -0.21
CA LYS A 36 -10.49 11.36 -1.15
C LYS A 36 -10.36 10.74 -2.55
N ILE A 37 -10.01 9.45 -2.59
CA ILE A 37 -9.90 8.66 -3.82
C ILE A 37 -11.21 7.91 -4.01
N ASP A 38 -12.02 8.28 -5.00
CA ASP A 38 -13.34 7.68 -5.23
C ASP A 38 -13.28 6.17 -5.49
N ASP A 39 -12.33 5.73 -6.34
CA ASP A 39 -12.08 4.32 -6.60
C ASP A 39 -10.61 3.92 -6.34
N PRO A 40 -10.32 3.30 -5.19
CA PRO A 40 -8.98 2.82 -4.87
C PRO A 40 -8.57 1.57 -5.63
N ALA A 41 -9.51 0.80 -6.19
CA ALA A 41 -9.20 -0.52 -6.74
C ALA A 41 -8.15 -0.49 -7.88
N PRO A 42 -8.21 0.43 -8.86
CA PRO A 42 -7.19 0.53 -9.90
C PRO A 42 -5.80 0.90 -9.36
N ILE A 43 -5.74 1.68 -8.29
CA ILE A 43 -4.47 2.08 -7.65
C ILE A 43 -3.86 0.87 -6.93
N LEU A 44 -4.67 0.14 -6.16
CA LEU A 44 -4.25 -1.10 -5.51
C LEU A 44 -3.73 -2.13 -6.52
N GLU A 45 -4.41 -2.30 -7.65
CA GLU A 45 -3.96 -3.19 -8.73
C GLU A 45 -2.60 -2.77 -9.31
N LYS A 46 -2.36 -1.47 -9.51
CA LYS A 46 -1.05 -0.96 -9.94
C LYS A 46 0.03 -1.22 -8.91
N LEU A 47 -0.23 -0.98 -7.62
CA LEU A 47 0.73 -1.23 -6.55
C LEU A 47 1.05 -2.72 -6.40
N LEU A 48 0.07 -3.61 -6.59
CA LEU A 48 0.26 -5.07 -6.66
C LEU A 48 1.17 -5.45 -7.83
N LYS A 49 0.88 -4.94 -9.03
CA LYS A 49 1.71 -5.20 -10.24
C LYS A 49 3.14 -4.69 -10.08
N LYS A 50 3.34 -3.59 -9.37
CA LYS A 50 4.67 -3.02 -9.06
C LYS A 50 5.39 -3.77 -7.92
N GLY A 51 4.76 -4.75 -7.28
CA GLY A 51 5.35 -5.50 -6.15
C GLY A 51 5.56 -4.66 -4.89
N LEU A 52 4.81 -3.57 -4.75
CA LEU A 52 4.87 -2.69 -3.58
C LEU A 52 3.95 -3.17 -2.46
N ILE A 53 2.85 -3.82 -2.85
CA ILE A 53 1.94 -4.52 -1.93
C ILE A 53 1.68 -5.95 -2.46
N GLU A 54 1.19 -6.81 -1.58
CA GLU A 54 0.90 -8.22 -1.79
C GLU A 54 -0.54 -8.51 -1.37
N ARG A 55 -1.24 -9.38 -2.10
CA ARG A 55 -2.60 -9.82 -1.76
C ARG A 55 -2.52 -11.15 -0.99
N GLY A 56 -3.11 -11.18 0.20
CA GLY A 56 -3.36 -12.40 0.96
C GLY A 56 -4.83 -12.82 0.88
N GLU A 57 -5.26 -13.76 1.72
CA GLU A 57 -6.67 -14.13 1.83
C GLU A 57 -7.47 -13.02 2.52
N GLY A 58 -8.14 -12.17 1.72
CA GLY A 58 -8.97 -11.08 2.22
C GLY A 58 -8.20 -9.90 2.82
N CYS A 59 -6.90 -9.79 2.55
CA CYS A 59 -6.06 -8.67 3.01
C CYS A 59 -5.04 -8.19 1.96
N PHE A 60 -4.66 -6.93 2.07
CA PHE A 60 -3.50 -6.34 1.41
C PHE A 60 -2.38 -6.14 2.41
N ASN A 61 -1.16 -6.50 2.01
CA ASN A 61 0.04 -6.40 2.82
C ASN A 61 1.07 -5.57 2.10
N LEU A 62 1.89 -4.82 2.83
CA LEU A 62 3.11 -4.25 2.28
C LEU A 62 4.05 -5.38 1.83
N SER A 63 4.73 -5.21 0.69
CA SER A 63 5.60 -6.27 0.18
C SER A 63 6.69 -6.66 1.16
N LYS A 64 7.12 -7.93 1.14
CA LYS A 64 8.16 -8.42 2.04
C LYS A 64 9.44 -7.57 1.98
N ASN A 65 9.85 -7.18 0.77
CA ASN A 65 11.04 -6.35 0.55
C ASN A 65 10.94 -5.01 1.29
N LEU A 66 9.80 -4.33 1.20
CA LEU A 66 9.59 -3.06 1.89
C LEU A 66 9.48 -3.25 3.41
N ARG A 67 8.83 -4.32 3.88
CA ARG A 67 8.78 -4.67 5.31
C ARG A 67 10.18 -4.89 5.89
N ASP A 68 11.06 -5.56 5.17
CA ASP A 68 12.42 -5.83 5.63
C ASP A 68 13.28 -4.55 5.63
N LEU A 69 13.12 -3.67 4.64
CA LEU A 69 13.75 -2.34 4.63
C LEU A 69 13.30 -1.44 5.80
N LEU A 70 12.02 -1.51 6.19
CA LEU A 70 11.53 -0.78 7.37
C LEU A 70 12.19 -1.29 8.66
N LYS A 71 12.34 -2.61 8.80
CA LYS A 71 12.98 -3.23 9.97
C LYS A 71 14.46 -2.88 10.10
N THR A 72 15.20 -2.80 8.99
CA THR A 72 16.62 -2.42 9.03
C THR A 72 16.80 -0.96 9.44
N ARG A 73 15.94 -0.06 8.95
CA ARG A 73 16.00 1.37 9.29
C ARG A 73 15.67 1.68 10.75
N MET A 74 14.83 0.89 11.41
CA MET A 74 14.51 1.06 12.84
C MET A 74 15.60 0.50 13.77
N LYS A 75 16.58 -0.25 13.25
CA LYS A 75 17.69 -0.81 14.03
C LYS A 75 18.97 0.03 13.99
N SER A 76 18.97 1.18 13.31
CA SER A 76 20.08 2.12 13.21
C SER A 76 19.82 3.39 14.00
#